data_AF-A0AAV2PUK0-F1
#
_entry.id   AF-A0AAV2PUK0-F1
#
_cell.length_a   1.000
_cell.length_b   1.000
_cell.length_c   1.000
_cell.angle_alpha   90.00
_cell.angle_beta   90.00
_cell.angle_gamma   90.00
#
_symmetry.space_group_name_H-M   'P 1'
#
loop_
_entity.id
_entity.type
_entity.pdbx_description
1 polymer ?
#
loop_
_entity_poly.entity_id
_entity_poly.type
_entity_poly.pdbx_seq_one_letter_code
_entity_poly.pdbx_strand_id
1 'polypeptide(L)'
;MRHVFFNYISNNYQHEDTKPMFEFFSSVISEGKQLEYIEEFVGPFLHAWLPNVLASPKASDALNLLFNLVKFNAAYLDEYVVTGYVKQVVILLQSANSEPEAQRCLQVLDTVQAYSHLPSQALPSFIRALTRAVNVPSLTAETWKIMKNLLGTHLGNSGLYVLCRLIQTYDDPCMVRGAIYFITSALWGKNKVPSLSYKPAAVLPTIHEAANSEHPIVVYEVALSMQKLVGKMSLDLHLSSWDLILDILGILFQHP
;
A
#
# COMPACT_ATOMS: atom_id res chain seq x y z
N MET A 1 16.43 -5.49 34.11
CA MET A 1 16.05 -4.06 34.19
C MET A 1 15.10 -3.63 33.08
N ARG A 2 15.34 -3.94 31.78
CA ARG A 2 14.43 -3.56 30.67
C ARG A 2 12.97 -4.00 30.88
N HIS A 3 12.73 -5.25 31.29
CA HIS A 3 11.39 -5.75 31.60
C HIS A 3 10.67 -4.97 32.71
N VAL A 4 11.41 -4.41 33.69
CA VAL A 4 10.83 -3.59 34.77
C VAL A 4 10.39 -2.23 34.22
N PHE A 5 11.22 -1.60 33.40
CA PHE A 5 10.87 -0.34 32.74
C PHE A 5 9.72 -0.51 31.74
N PHE A 6 9.71 -1.59 30.97
CA PHE A 6 8.60 -1.90 30.09
C PHE A 6 7.29 -2.08 30.86
N ASN A 7 7.29 -2.82 31.98
CA ASN A 7 6.11 -2.97 32.83
C ASN A 7 5.63 -1.64 33.42
N TYR A 8 6.54 -0.73 33.78
CA TYR A 8 6.16 0.61 34.22
C TYR A 8 5.45 1.38 33.10
N ILE A 9 6.00 1.33 31.89
CA ILE A 9 5.44 2.02 30.71
C ILE A 9 4.07 1.45 30.36
N SER A 10 3.96 0.11 30.30
CA SER A 10 2.72 -0.57 29.91
C SER A 10 1.55 -0.32 30.87
N ASN A 11 1.85 -0.04 32.14
CA ASN A 11 0.83 0.30 33.14
C ASN A 11 0.43 1.79 33.12
N ASN A 12 1.32 2.70 32.71
CA ASN A 12 1.13 4.15 32.86
C ASN A 12 0.92 4.91 31.54
N TYR A 13 1.09 4.29 30.38
CA TYR A 13 1.03 4.98 29.07
C TYR A 13 -0.29 5.70 28.74
N GLN A 14 -1.39 5.34 29.42
CA GLN A 14 -2.69 6.00 29.26
C GLN A 14 -2.92 7.15 30.25
N HIS A 15 -2.16 7.20 31.34
CA HIS A 15 -2.34 8.13 32.44
C HIS A 15 -1.32 9.28 32.42
N GLU A 16 -0.17 9.05 31.79
CA GLU A 16 0.91 10.02 31.64
C GLU A 16 0.96 10.64 30.24
N ASP A 17 1.72 11.73 30.10
CA ASP A 17 1.92 12.41 28.82
C ASP A 17 2.56 11.50 27.76
N THR A 18 1.96 11.42 26.58
CA THR A 18 2.41 10.54 25.49
C THR A 18 3.85 10.80 25.04
N LYS A 19 4.32 12.06 25.04
CA LYS A 19 5.66 12.41 24.52
C LYS A 19 6.81 11.86 25.37
N PRO A 20 6.92 12.19 26.67
CA PRO A 20 8.01 11.67 27.50
C PRO A 20 7.93 10.14 27.62
N MET A 21 6.71 9.59 27.69
CA MET A 21 6.53 8.14 27.72
C MET A 21 7.04 7.47 26.45
N PHE A 22 6.77 8.05 25.29
CA PHE A 22 7.22 7.49 24.02
C PHE A 22 8.74 7.59 23.85
N GLU A 23 9.36 8.70 24.27
CA GLU A 23 10.82 8.84 24.28
C GLU A 23 11.48 7.84 25.23
N PHE A 24 10.92 7.67 26.43
CA PHE A 24 11.41 6.69 27.39
C PHE A 24 11.28 5.27 26.82
N PHE A 25 10.11 4.92 26.27
CA PHE A 25 9.88 3.64 25.60
C PHE A 25 10.87 3.38 24.47
N SER A 26 11.03 4.35 23.56
CA SER A 26 11.97 4.26 22.44
C SER A 26 13.40 4.02 22.92
N SER A 27 13.82 4.68 24.01
CA SER A 27 15.15 4.47 24.60
C SER A 27 15.31 3.05 25.18
N VAL A 28 14.28 2.52 25.87
CA VAL A 28 14.31 1.19 26.51
C VAL A 28 14.47 0.09 25.46
N ILE A 29 13.86 0.25 24.29
CA ILE A 29 13.94 -0.71 23.19
C ILE A 29 15.02 -0.38 22.14
N SER A 30 15.89 0.59 22.43
CA SER A 30 16.95 1.07 21.52
C SER A 30 16.41 1.37 20.12
N GLU A 31 15.32 2.17 20.04
CA GLU A 31 14.60 2.54 18.82
C GLU A 31 14.03 1.35 18.03
N GLY A 32 13.69 0.24 18.70
CA GLY A 32 13.14 -0.97 18.09
C GLY A 32 14.20 -1.92 17.54
N LYS A 33 15.48 -1.73 17.89
CA LYS A 33 16.58 -2.61 17.46
C LYS A 33 16.83 -3.77 18.42
N GLN A 34 16.65 -3.55 19.73
CA GLN A 34 16.97 -4.54 20.77
C GLN A 34 15.77 -4.76 21.68
N LEU A 35 15.24 -5.98 21.68
CA LEU A 35 14.04 -6.36 22.42
C LEU A 35 14.28 -7.49 23.43
N GLU A 36 15.54 -7.78 23.79
CA GLU A 36 15.90 -8.91 24.65
C GLU A 36 14.99 -9.02 25.88
N TYR A 37 14.31 -10.17 26.01
CA TYR A 37 13.41 -10.56 27.09
C TYR A 37 12.02 -9.88 27.13
N ILE A 38 11.66 -9.09 26.11
CA ILE A 38 10.34 -8.45 25.98
C ILE A 38 9.76 -8.54 24.55
N GLU A 39 10.35 -9.39 23.71
CA GLU A 39 10.09 -9.49 22.27
C GLU A 39 8.60 -9.69 21.96
N GLU A 40 7.97 -10.63 22.67
CA GLU A 40 6.58 -11.02 22.48
C GLU A 40 5.58 -9.95 22.95
N PHE A 41 5.97 -9.10 23.90
CA PHE A 41 5.06 -8.11 24.50
C PHE A 41 5.07 -6.77 23.76
N VAL A 42 6.19 -6.44 23.10
CA VAL A 42 6.37 -5.13 22.47
C VAL A 42 5.46 -4.94 21.27
N GLY A 43 5.25 -5.98 20.46
CA GLY A 43 4.34 -5.93 19.31
C GLY A 43 2.90 -5.58 19.70
N PRO A 44 2.24 -6.38 20.56
CA PRO A 44 0.88 -6.13 20.99
C PRO A 44 0.72 -4.80 21.74
N PHE A 45 1.68 -4.44 22.60
CA PHE A 45 1.66 -3.18 23.33
C PHE A 45 1.70 -1.97 22.41
N LEU A 46 2.68 -1.93 21.49
CA LEU A 46 2.79 -0.83 20.56
C LEU A 46 1.57 -0.80 19.63
N HIS A 47 1.00 -1.93 19.23
CA HIS A 47 -0.23 -1.95 18.45
C HIS A 47 -1.39 -1.21 19.13
N ALA A 48 -1.57 -1.39 20.44
CA ALA A 48 -2.60 -0.71 21.22
C ALA A 48 -2.33 0.80 21.36
N TRP A 49 -1.06 1.19 21.53
CA TRP A 49 -0.69 2.59 21.78
C TRP A 49 -0.47 3.43 20.51
N LEU A 50 -0.12 2.79 19.39
CA LEU A 50 0.28 3.43 18.14
C LEU A 50 -0.68 4.52 17.65
N PRO A 51 -2.02 4.35 17.67
CA PRO A 51 -2.94 5.42 17.22
C PRO A 51 -2.74 6.73 17.98
N ASN A 52 -2.52 6.67 19.30
CA ASN A 52 -2.33 7.85 20.14
C ASN A 52 -0.97 8.50 19.89
N VAL A 53 0.07 7.69 19.63
CA VAL A 53 1.41 8.21 19.34
C VAL A 53 1.45 8.88 17.96
N LEU A 54 0.80 8.30 16.95
CA LEU A 54 0.72 8.89 15.61
C LEU A 54 -0.14 10.17 15.57
N ALA A 55 -1.11 10.31 16.47
CA ALA A 55 -1.86 11.57 16.63
C ALA A 55 -1.07 12.66 17.37
N SER A 56 0.07 12.31 17.97
CA SER A 56 0.94 13.23 18.70
C SER A 56 2.03 13.82 17.77
N PRO A 57 2.75 14.87 18.18
CA PRO A 57 3.86 15.41 17.36
C PRO A 57 5.06 14.46 17.24
N LYS A 58 4.99 13.27 17.86
CA LYS A 58 5.98 12.20 17.75
C LYS A 58 5.68 11.19 16.63
N ALA A 59 4.75 11.49 15.72
CA ALA A 59 4.40 10.62 14.59
C ALA A 59 5.63 10.19 13.76
N SER A 60 6.53 11.12 13.42
CA SER A 60 7.75 10.81 12.66
C SER A 60 8.68 9.83 13.41
N ASP A 61 8.89 10.06 14.71
CA ASP A 61 9.71 9.19 15.57
C ASP A 61 9.06 7.80 15.70
N ALA A 62 7.74 7.73 15.77
CA ALA A 62 6.98 6.48 15.78
C ALA A 62 7.11 5.69 14.47
N LEU A 63 7.07 6.36 13.32
CA LEU A 63 7.34 5.71 12.03
C LEU A 63 8.78 5.18 11.96
N ASN A 64 9.75 5.91 12.51
CA ASN A 64 11.14 5.46 12.61
C ASN A 64 11.28 4.21 13.47
N LEU A 65 10.61 4.20 14.63
CA LEU A 65 10.59 3.06 15.53
C LEU A 65 9.92 1.85 14.87
N LEU A 66 8.77 2.03 14.20
CA LEU A 66 8.09 0.96 13.46
C LEU A 66 8.97 0.38 12.36
N PHE A 67 9.65 1.22 11.59
CA PHE A 67 10.57 0.80 10.54
C PHE A 67 11.66 -0.14 11.12
N ASN A 68 12.31 0.28 12.20
CA ASN A 68 13.34 -0.52 12.85
C ASN A 68 12.76 -1.80 13.46
N LEU A 69 11.63 -1.70 14.16
CA LEU A 69 10.97 -2.83 14.81
C LEU A 69 10.68 -3.94 13.80
N VAL A 70 10.06 -3.60 12.67
CA VAL A 70 9.77 -4.57 11.60
C VAL A 70 11.07 -5.11 10.99
N LYS A 71 12.06 -4.25 10.72
CA LYS A 71 13.32 -4.66 10.10
C LYS A 71 14.12 -5.65 10.95
N PHE A 72 14.20 -5.43 12.27
CA PHE A 72 15.05 -6.21 13.16
C PHE A 72 14.30 -7.33 13.90
N ASN A 73 12.98 -7.20 14.09
CA ASN A 73 12.20 -8.05 14.98
C ASN A 73 10.93 -8.61 14.33
N ALA A 74 10.83 -8.65 12.99
CA ALA A 74 9.66 -9.20 12.29
C ALA A 74 9.26 -10.62 12.74
N ALA A 75 10.23 -11.46 13.14
CA ALA A 75 9.96 -12.83 13.59
C ALA A 75 9.10 -12.92 14.87
N TYR A 76 9.04 -11.84 15.65
CA TYR A 76 8.27 -11.75 16.90
C TYR A 76 6.96 -10.98 16.73
N LEU A 77 6.62 -10.56 15.51
CA LEU A 77 5.39 -9.81 15.24
C LEU A 77 4.31 -10.74 14.66
N ASP A 78 3.27 -10.96 15.45
CA ASP A 78 2.11 -11.74 15.02
C ASP A 78 1.36 -11.07 13.85
N GLU A 79 0.67 -11.89 13.05
CA GLU A 79 -0.05 -11.45 11.85
C GLU A 79 -1.07 -10.34 12.16
N TYR A 80 -1.77 -10.40 13.30
CA TYR A 80 -2.74 -9.39 13.71
C TYR A 80 -2.07 -8.06 14.07
N VAL A 81 -0.88 -8.10 14.69
CA VAL A 81 -0.07 -6.91 15.04
C VAL A 81 0.39 -6.22 13.76
N VAL A 82 0.96 -6.99 12.82
CA VAL A 82 1.40 -6.46 11.52
C VAL A 82 0.22 -5.87 10.75
N THR A 83 -0.93 -6.55 10.72
CA THR A 83 -2.16 -6.02 10.11
C THR A 83 -2.59 -4.70 10.74
N GLY A 84 -2.50 -4.61 12.07
CA GLY A 84 -2.76 -3.40 12.84
C GLY A 84 -1.84 -2.25 12.46
N TYR A 85 -0.52 -2.48 12.43
CA TYR A 85 0.47 -1.48 12.03
C TYR A 85 0.24 -0.98 10.61
N VAL A 86 0.02 -1.89 9.65
CA VAL A 86 -0.28 -1.50 8.25
C VAL A 86 -1.50 -0.61 8.19
N LYS A 87 -2.60 -0.95 8.89
CA LYS A 87 -3.82 -0.12 8.90
C LYS A 87 -3.55 1.29 9.45
N GLN A 88 -2.80 1.41 10.54
CA GLN A 88 -2.48 2.72 11.12
C GLN A 88 -1.58 3.57 10.22
N VAL A 89 -0.54 2.97 9.63
CA VAL A 89 0.35 3.65 8.68
C VAL A 89 -0.40 4.07 7.41
N VAL A 90 -1.34 3.24 6.94
CA VAL A 90 -2.21 3.57 5.80
C VAL A 90 -3.12 4.76 6.10
N ILE A 91 -3.70 4.82 7.31
CA ILE A 91 -4.51 5.97 7.73
C ILE A 91 -3.66 7.24 7.74
N LEU A 92 -2.46 7.18 8.33
CA LEU A 92 -1.54 8.32 8.38
C LEU A 92 -1.10 8.77 6.99
N LEU A 93 -0.80 7.85 6.08
CA LEU A 93 -0.43 8.16 4.70
C LEU A 93 -1.55 8.93 3.96
N GLN A 94 -2.82 8.63 4.28
CA GLN A 94 -3.96 9.31 3.67
C GLN A 94 -4.20 10.71 4.25
N SER A 95 -3.80 10.95 5.51
CA SER A 95 -3.91 12.25 6.18
C SER A 95 -2.59 13.02 6.24
N ALA A 96 -1.55 12.55 5.57
CA ALA A 96 -0.22 13.13 5.64
C ALA A 96 -0.23 14.56 5.06
N ASN A 97 0.24 15.52 5.85
CA ASN A 97 0.27 16.93 5.47
C ASN A 97 1.60 17.33 4.82
N SER A 98 2.60 16.44 4.85
CA SER A 98 3.93 16.70 4.33
C SER A 98 4.44 15.53 3.48
N GLU A 99 5.13 15.84 2.39
CA GLU A 99 5.81 14.85 1.55
C GLU A 99 6.79 13.93 2.32
N PRO A 100 7.66 14.43 3.23
CA PRO A 100 8.58 13.55 3.95
C PRO A 100 7.86 12.54 4.85
N GLU A 101 6.72 12.92 5.44
CA GLU A 101 5.89 12.02 6.25
C GLU A 101 5.26 10.91 5.39
N ALA A 102 4.75 11.26 4.20
CA ALA A 102 4.21 10.30 3.25
C ALA A 102 5.29 9.32 2.75
N GLN A 103 6.49 9.82 2.41
CA GLN A 103 7.64 8.98 2.06
C GLN A 103 8.01 8.03 3.19
N ARG A 104 8.01 8.51 4.44
CA ARG A 104 8.34 7.66 5.58
C ARG A 104 7.29 6.57 5.82
N CYS A 105 6.02 6.87 5.63
CA CYS A 105 4.95 5.87 5.65
C CYS A 105 5.18 4.80 4.57
N LEU A 106 5.50 5.20 3.34
CA LEU A 106 5.79 4.27 2.24
C LEU A 106 7.01 3.39 2.56
N GLN A 107 8.06 3.93 3.19
CA GLN A 107 9.22 3.15 3.61
C GLN A 107 8.87 2.10 4.68
N VAL A 108 8.00 2.42 5.63
CA VAL A 108 7.51 1.44 6.62
C VAL A 108 6.73 0.33 5.91
N LEU A 109 5.87 0.67 4.95
CA LEU A 109 5.11 -0.29 4.15
C LEU A 109 6.01 -1.21 3.30
N ASP A 110 7.05 -0.66 2.64
CA ASP A 110 8.05 -1.46 1.90
C ASP A 110 8.78 -2.43 2.85
N THR A 111 9.09 -1.98 4.07
CA THR A 111 9.77 -2.80 5.09
C THR A 111 8.88 -3.93 5.61
N VAL A 112 7.60 -3.66 5.89
CA VAL A 112 6.63 -4.70 6.27
C VAL A 112 6.54 -5.78 5.21
N GLN A 113 6.47 -5.39 3.94
CA GLN A 113 6.41 -6.31 2.84
C GLN A 113 7.70 -7.14 2.70
N ALA A 114 8.87 -6.52 2.91
CA ALA A 114 10.16 -7.17 2.78
C ALA A 114 10.50 -8.15 3.91
N TYR A 115 10.07 -7.87 5.15
CA TYR A 115 10.53 -8.61 6.34
C TYR A 115 9.45 -9.41 7.08
N SER A 116 8.18 -9.03 7.02
CA SER A 116 7.13 -9.59 7.91
C SER A 116 6.01 -10.37 7.21
N HIS A 117 6.13 -10.62 5.89
CA HIS A 117 5.08 -11.20 5.05
C HIS A 117 3.73 -10.50 5.20
N LEU A 118 3.34 -9.67 4.23
CA LEU A 118 2.10 -8.90 4.33
C LEU A 118 0.87 -9.82 4.59
N PRO A 119 0.13 -9.61 5.68
CA PRO A 119 -1.09 -10.37 5.94
C PRO A 119 -2.14 -10.17 4.86
N SER A 120 -2.83 -11.24 4.45
CA SER A 120 -3.86 -11.17 3.39
C SER A 120 -5.01 -10.22 3.76
N GLN A 121 -5.33 -10.09 5.05
CA GLN A 121 -6.35 -9.18 5.57
C GLN A 121 -5.98 -7.70 5.43
N ALA A 122 -4.68 -7.38 5.43
CA ALA A 122 -4.18 -6.02 5.28
C ALA A 122 -4.10 -5.57 3.80
N LEU A 123 -4.04 -6.53 2.88
CA LEU A 123 -3.84 -6.30 1.44
C LEU A 123 -4.81 -5.28 0.83
N PRO A 124 -6.14 -5.31 1.08
CA PRO A 124 -7.04 -4.33 0.48
C PRO A 124 -6.75 -2.89 0.95
N SER A 125 -6.44 -2.72 2.24
CA SER A 125 -6.12 -1.40 2.81
C SER A 125 -4.80 -0.88 2.27
N PHE A 126 -3.81 -1.77 2.17
CA PHE A 126 -2.50 -1.49 1.60
C PHE A 126 -2.61 -1.01 0.13
N ILE A 127 -3.32 -1.75 -0.72
CA ILE A 127 -3.50 -1.39 -2.13
C ILE A 127 -4.24 -0.06 -2.27
N ARG A 128 -5.31 0.16 -1.50
CA ARG A 128 -6.05 1.45 -1.51
C ARG A 128 -5.14 2.64 -1.21
N ALA A 129 -4.24 2.49 -0.24
CA ALA A 129 -3.30 3.54 0.14
C ALA A 129 -2.35 3.88 -1.02
N LEU A 130 -1.78 2.85 -1.65
CA LEU A 130 -0.89 3.03 -2.81
C LEU A 130 -1.63 3.63 -4.01
N THR A 131 -2.89 3.25 -4.27
CA THR A 131 -3.68 3.82 -5.38
C THR A 131 -3.97 5.30 -5.19
N ARG A 132 -4.03 5.79 -3.95
CA ARG A 132 -4.10 7.24 -3.70
C ARG A 132 -2.73 7.90 -3.80
N ALA A 133 -1.70 7.31 -3.18
CA ALA A 133 -0.34 7.85 -3.15
C ALA A 133 0.29 8.01 -4.53
N VAL A 134 -0.02 7.11 -5.48
CA VAL A 134 0.54 7.17 -6.85
C VAL A 134 0.12 8.42 -7.62
N ASN A 135 -0.99 9.06 -7.23
CA ASN A 135 -1.47 10.30 -7.85
C ASN A 135 -0.59 11.51 -7.51
N VAL A 136 0.24 11.41 -6.47
CA VAL A 136 1.21 12.44 -6.10
C VAL A 136 2.50 12.22 -6.92
N PRO A 137 2.88 13.14 -7.82
CA PRO A 137 3.99 12.92 -8.76
C PRO A 137 5.34 12.60 -8.11
N SER A 138 5.63 13.17 -6.94
CA SER A 138 6.87 12.91 -6.19
C SER A 138 6.93 11.49 -5.62
N LEU A 139 5.78 10.89 -5.31
CA LEU A 139 5.67 9.55 -4.71
C LEU A 139 5.45 8.43 -5.74
N THR A 140 5.13 8.78 -6.99
CA THR A 140 4.75 7.79 -8.03
C THR A 140 5.81 6.70 -8.23
N ALA A 141 7.10 7.07 -8.27
CA ALA A 141 8.19 6.12 -8.51
C ALA A 141 8.36 5.13 -7.35
N GLU A 142 8.32 5.61 -6.11
CA GLU A 142 8.44 4.78 -4.90
C GLU A 142 7.20 3.88 -4.74
N THR A 143 6.02 4.45 -4.92
CA THR A 143 4.74 3.73 -4.83
C THR A 143 4.67 2.61 -5.88
N TRP A 144 5.12 2.88 -7.10
CA TRP A 144 5.23 1.86 -8.15
C TRP A 144 6.20 0.74 -7.78
N LYS A 145 7.36 1.05 -7.22
CA LYS A 145 8.33 0.04 -6.76
C LYS A 145 7.69 -0.90 -5.73
N ILE A 146 6.99 -0.35 -4.73
CA ILE A 146 6.32 -1.13 -3.69
C ILE A 146 5.22 -2.01 -4.30
N MET A 147 4.35 -1.43 -5.14
CA MET A 147 3.29 -2.20 -5.82
C MET A 147 3.86 -3.30 -6.72
N LYS A 148 4.93 -3.02 -7.47
CA LYS A 148 5.59 -4.01 -8.34
C LYS A 148 6.12 -5.18 -7.52
N ASN A 149 6.77 -4.90 -6.39
CA ASN A 149 7.25 -5.93 -5.48
C ASN A 149 6.08 -6.75 -4.94
N LEU A 150 4.97 -6.10 -4.57
CA LEU A 150 3.79 -6.74 -3.98
C LEU A 150 3.17 -7.73 -4.96
N LEU A 151 2.93 -7.25 -6.18
CA LEU A 151 2.42 -8.03 -7.29
C LEU A 151 3.38 -9.15 -7.72
N GLY A 152 4.67 -9.00 -7.41
CA GLY A 152 5.70 -10.01 -7.62
C GLY A 152 5.63 -11.21 -6.67
N THR A 153 4.95 -11.07 -5.53
CA THR A 153 4.87 -12.09 -4.47
C THR A 153 3.71 -13.09 -4.68
N HIS A 154 3.54 -14.02 -3.74
CA HIS A 154 2.38 -14.91 -3.68
C HIS A 154 1.03 -14.19 -3.58
N LEU A 155 1.01 -12.91 -3.17
CA LEU A 155 -0.20 -12.08 -3.13
C LEU A 155 -0.54 -11.43 -4.47
N GLY A 156 0.25 -11.63 -5.54
CA GLY A 156 0.05 -10.94 -6.81
C GLY A 156 -1.34 -11.14 -7.42
N ASN A 157 -1.85 -12.39 -7.38
CA ASN A 157 -3.18 -12.73 -7.88
C ASN A 157 -4.28 -12.02 -7.07
N SER A 158 -4.19 -12.10 -5.75
CA SER A 158 -5.12 -11.43 -4.83
C SER A 158 -5.04 -9.91 -4.98
N GLY A 159 -3.85 -9.37 -5.20
CA GLY A 159 -3.63 -7.95 -5.41
C GLY A 159 -4.25 -7.44 -6.71
N LEU A 160 -4.10 -8.20 -7.80
CA LEU A 160 -4.77 -7.89 -9.06
C LEU A 160 -6.29 -7.95 -8.92
N TYR A 161 -6.82 -8.96 -8.23
CA TYR A 161 -8.26 -9.05 -7.95
C TYR A 161 -8.76 -7.85 -7.14
N VAL A 162 -8.01 -7.41 -6.12
CA VAL A 162 -8.34 -6.20 -5.36
C VAL A 162 -8.33 -4.97 -6.27
N LEU A 163 -7.32 -4.79 -7.12
CA LEU A 163 -7.26 -3.67 -8.07
C LEU A 163 -8.46 -3.65 -9.02
N CYS A 164 -8.86 -4.80 -9.56
CA CYS A 164 -10.07 -4.91 -10.38
C CYS A 164 -11.32 -4.53 -9.58
N ARG A 165 -11.47 -5.04 -8.35
CA ARG A 165 -12.57 -4.67 -7.47
C ARG A 165 -12.60 -3.17 -7.14
N LEU A 166 -11.43 -2.52 -7.02
CA LEU A 166 -11.35 -1.07 -6.80
C LEU A 166 -11.95 -0.28 -7.97
N ILE A 167 -11.75 -0.74 -9.21
CA ILE A 167 -12.32 -0.09 -10.39
C ILE A 167 -13.85 -0.21 -10.42
N GLN A 168 -14.39 -1.36 -9.98
CA GLN A 168 -15.83 -1.64 -10.08
C GLN A 168 -16.67 -1.09 -8.92
N THR A 169 -16.07 -0.90 -7.74
CA THR A 169 -16.84 -0.65 -6.50
C THR A 169 -16.70 0.79 -5.99
N TYR A 170 -15.79 1.60 -6.52
CA TYR A 170 -15.43 2.89 -5.90
C TYR A 170 -15.79 4.07 -6.77
N ASP A 171 -16.53 5.00 -6.16
CA ASP A 171 -16.87 6.29 -6.76
C ASP A 171 -15.71 7.30 -6.73
N ASP A 172 -14.61 7.02 -6.01
CA ASP A 172 -13.44 7.91 -5.93
C ASP A 172 -12.60 7.83 -7.22
N PRO A 173 -12.64 8.84 -8.11
CA PRO A 173 -12.01 8.75 -9.43
C PRO A 173 -10.48 8.68 -9.33
N CYS A 174 -9.90 9.23 -8.26
CA CYS A 174 -8.46 9.19 -8.01
C CYS A 174 -7.98 7.78 -7.69
N MET A 175 -8.77 7.01 -6.93
CA MET A 175 -8.47 5.60 -6.65
C MET A 175 -8.57 4.75 -7.92
N VAL A 176 -9.65 4.93 -8.67
CA VAL A 176 -9.89 4.17 -9.93
C VAL A 176 -8.76 4.43 -10.91
N ARG A 177 -8.38 5.70 -11.10
CA ARG A 177 -7.22 6.07 -11.93
C ARG A 177 -5.92 5.41 -11.45
N GLY A 178 -5.64 5.44 -10.15
CA GLY A 178 -4.46 4.78 -9.57
C GLY A 178 -4.46 3.26 -9.79
N ALA A 179 -5.64 2.61 -9.69
CA ALA A 179 -5.79 1.19 -9.94
C ALA A 179 -5.54 0.83 -11.40
N ILE A 180 -6.09 1.60 -12.35
CA ILE A 180 -5.85 1.44 -13.79
C ILE A 180 -4.37 1.64 -14.10
N TYR A 181 -3.72 2.65 -13.51
CA TYR A 181 -2.29 2.90 -13.67
C TYR A 181 -1.46 1.68 -13.26
N PHE A 182 -1.75 1.06 -12.11
CA PHE A 182 -1.02 -0.11 -11.62
C PHE A 182 -1.24 -1.35 -12.48
N ILE A 183 -2.49 -1.64 -12.85
CA ILE A 183 -2.83 -2.75 -13.75
C ILE A 183 -2.08 -2.61 -15.08
N THR A 184 -2.18 -1.43 -15.69
CA THR A 184 -1.51 -1.08 -16.95
C THR A 184 -0.01 -1.28 -16.84
N SER A 185 0.60 -0.76 -15.77
CA SER A 185 2.04 -0.82 -15.55
C SER A 185 2.54 -2.25 -15.27
N ALA A 186 1.73 -3.07 -14.58
CA ALA A 186 2.07 -4.44 -14.22
C ALA A 186 1.98 -5.41 -15.40
N LEU A 187 0.92 -5.31 -16.22
CA LEU A 187 0.64 -6.28 -17.30
C LEU A 187 1.31 -5.90 -18.63
N TRP A 188 1.30 -4.62 -19.01
CA TRP A 188 1.85 -4.17 -20.30
C TRP A 188 2.70 -2.90 -20.24
N GLY A 189 3.11 -2.47 -19.05
CA GLY A 189 4.03 -1.36 -18.84
C GLY A 189 5.44 -1.60 -19.38
N LYS A 190 6.33 -0.61 -19.23
CA LYS A 190 7.77 -0.79 -19.53
C LYS A 190 8.45 -1.75 -18.54
N ASN A 191 7.90 -1.83 -17.32
CA ASN A 191 8.43 -2.58 -16.19
C ASN A 191 7.47 -3.71 -15.78
N LYS A 192 7.05 -4.55 -16.73
CA LYS A 192 6.10 -5.65 -16.47
C LYS A 192 6.56 -6.52 -15.30
N VAL A 193 5.60 -7.05 -14.54
CA VAL A 193 5.87 -8.01 -13.47
C VAL A 193 5.93 -9.40 -14.09
N PRO A 194 7.12 -10.03 -14.20
CA PRO A 194 7.27 -11.29 -14.94
C PRO A 194 6.57 -12.48 -14.28
N SER A 195 6.33 -12.43 -12.96
CA SER A 195 5.64 -13.49 -12.22
C SER A 195 4.12 -13.49 -12.41
N LEU A 196 3.54 -12.41 -12.94
CA LEU A 196 2.11 -12.35 -13.26
C LEU A 196 1.85 -12.96 -14.64
N SER A 197 1.46 -14.23 -14.69
CA SER A 197 1.07 -14.93 -15.92
C SER A 197 -0.41 -14.70 -16.28
N TYR A 198 -0.88 -13.46 -16.22
CA TYR A 198 -2.26 -13.14 -16.60
C TYR A 198 -2.38 -12.72 -18.06
N LYS A 199 -3.39 -13.28 -18.74
CA LYS A 199 -3.79 -12.82 -20.06
C LYS A 199 -4.56 -11.49 -19.93
N PRO A 200 -4.28 -10.49 -20.79
CA PRO A 200 -5.01 -9.21 -20.80
C PRO A 200 -6.54 -9.37 -20.80
N ALA A 201 -7.05 -10.42 -21.44
CA ALA A 201 -8.48 -10.75 -21.49
C ALA A 201 -9.18 -10.86 -20.13
N ALA A 202 -8.47 -11.15 -19.04
CA ALA A 202 -9.07 -11.23 -17.71
C ALA A 202 -9.36 -9.86 -17.08
N VAL A 203 -8.67 -8.80 -17.52
CA VAL A 203 -8.74 -7.47 -16.93
C VAL A 203 -9.39 -6.44 -17.85
N LEU A 204 -9.40 -6.73 -19.16
CA LEU A 204 -10.08 -5.89 -20.16
C LEU A 204 -11.56 -5.60 -19.85
N PRO A 205 -12.39 -6.55 -19.37
CA PRO A 205 -13.78 -6.25 -19.02
C PRO A 205 -13.89 -5.17 -17.91
N THR A 206 -13.00 -5.23 -16.92
CA THR A 206 -12.94 -4.23 -15.85
C THR A 206 -12.53 -2.85 -16.37
N ILE A 207 -11.59 -2.80 -17.32
CA ILE A 207 -11.16 -1.55 -17.95
C ILE A 207 -12.27 -0.99 -18.85
N HIS A 208 -13.03 -1.85 -19.52
CA HIS A 208 -14.20 -1.46 -20.30
C HIS A 208 -15.28 -0.82 -19.42
N GLU A 209 -15.53 -1.39 -18.23
CA GLU A 209 -16.43 -0.77 -17.26
C GLU A 209 -15.94 0.63 -16.85
N ALA A 210 -14.63 0.80 -16.61
CA ALA A 210 -14.04 2.09 -16.28
C ALA A 210 -14.13 3.12 -17.41
N ALA A 211 -14.15 2.69 -18.68
CA ALA A 211 -14.27 3.57 -19.85
C ALA A 211 -15.62 4.31 -19.88
N ASN A 212 -16.65 3.73 -19.25
CA ASN A 212 -17.98 4.34 -19.12
C ASN A 212 -18.06 5.36 -17.96
N SER A 213 -16.96 5.62 -17.24
CA SER A 213 -16.96 6.62 -16.18
C SER A 213 -17.17 8.03 -16.75
N GLU A 214 -17.95 8.85 -16.04
CA GLU A 214 -18.18 10.26 -16.37
C GLU A 214 -16.96 11.15 -16.02
N HIS A 215 -15.94 10.61 -15.35
CA HIS A 215 -14.81 11.38 -14.86
C HIS A 215 -13.65 11.43 -15.87
N PRO A 216 -13.25 12.62 -16.38
CA PRO A 216 -12.21 12.75 -17.41
C PRO A 216 -10.86 12.16 -17.01
N ILE A 217 -10.51 12.20 -15.72
CA ILE A 217 -9.25 11.66 -15.19
C ILE A 217 -9.17 10.14 -15.38
N VAL A 218 -10.30 9.44 -15.20
CA VAL A 218 -10.39 7.99 -15.37
C VAL A 218 -10.34 7.64 -16.85
N VAL A 219 -11.17 8.31 -17.67
CA VAL A 219 -11.23 8.12 -19.13
C VAL A 219 -9.85 8.34 -19.77
N TYR A 220 -9.14 9.39 -19.35
CA TYR A 220 -7.79 9.68 -19.84
C TYR A 220 -6.79 8.56 -19.49
N GLU A 221 -6.84 8.01 -18.26
CA GLU A 221 -5.95 6.92 -17.88
C GLU A 221 -6.30 5.61 -18.62
N VAL A 222 -7.59 5.35 -18.89
CA VAL A 222 -8.02 4.24 -19.76
C VAL A 222 -7.47 4.41 -21.17
N ALA A 223 -7.53 5.61 -21.75
CA ALA A 223 -6.97 5.89 -23.07
C ALA A 223 -5.46 5.64 -23.13
N LEU A 224 -4.71 6.09 -22.12
CA LEU A 224 -3.27 5.80 -21.99
C LEU A 224 -2.99 4.30 -21.83
N SER A 225 -3.86 3.59 -21.11
CA SER A 225 -3.77 2.14 -20.94
C SER A 225 -3.93 1.42 -22.28
N MET A 226 -4.95 1.78 -23.06
CA MET A 226 -5.20 1.22 -24.40
C MET A 226 -4.07 1.54 -25.38
N GLN A 227 -3.58 2.79 -25.39
CA GLN A 227 -2.45 3.18 -26.23
C GLN A 227 -1.21 2.31 -25.93
N LYS A 228 -0.90 2.08 -24.65
CA LYS A 228 0.21 1.22 -24.24
C LYS A 228 -0.02 -0.25 -24.60
N LEU A 229 -1.26 -0.74 -24.47
CA LEU A 229 -1.62 -2.11 -24.81
C LEU A 229 -1.45 -2.39 -26.30
N VAL A 230 -2.10 -1.58 -27.15
CA VAL A 230 -2.04 -1.70 -28.61
C VAL A 230 -0.62 -1.50 -29.12
N GLY A 231 0.10 -0.51 -28.57
CA GLY A 231 1.47 -0.21 -29.01
C GLY A 231 2.51 -1.30 -28.66
N LYS A 232 2.24 -2.18 -27.68
CA LYS A 232 3.23 -3.15 -27.18
C LYS A 232 2.82 -4.62 -27.27
N MET A 233 1.54 -4.91 -27.23
CA MET A 233 1.01 -6.29 -27.19
C MET A 233 0.13 -6.62 -28.38
N SER A 234 0.09 -5.78 -29.42
CA SER A 234 -0.72 -6.00 -30.63
C SER A 234 -0.56 -7.40 -31.24
N LEU A 235 0.65 -7.96 -31.20
CA LEU A 235 0.96 -9.27 -31.78
C LEU A 235 0.57 -10.46 -30.88
N ASP A 236 0.49 -10.26 -29.55
CA ASP A 236 0.20 -11.31 -28.57
C ASP A 236 -1.29 -11.34 -28.15
N LEU A 237 -2.10 -10.43 -28.70
CA LEU A 237 -3.51 -10.31 -28.38
C LEU A 237 -4.35 -11.32 -29.18
N HIS A 238 -5.16 -12.09 -28.44
CA HIS A 238 -6.16 -12.96 -29.02
C HIS A 238 -7.29 -12.14 -29.68
N LEU A 239 -7.94 -12.68 -30.72
CA LEU A 239 -9.04 -12.04 -31.45
C LEU A 239 -10.14 -11.51 -30.53
N SER A 240 -10.57 -12.31 -29.55
CA SER A 240 -11.59 -11.92 -28.56
C SER A 240 -11.21 -10.72 -27.67
N SER A 241 -9.93 -10.41 -27.55
CA SER A 241 -9.46 -9.21 -26.84
C SER A 241 -9.58 -7.97 -27.71
N TRP A 242 -9.50 -8.11 -29.03
CA TRP A 242 -9.59 -6.98 -29.97
C TRP A 242 -11.00 -6.41 -30.05
N ASP A 243 -12.03 -7.25 -30.00
CA ASP A 243 -13.42 -6.79 -29.96
C ASP A 243 -13.65 -5.84 -28.77
N LEU A 244 -13.25 -6.28 -27.57
CA LEU A 244 -13.32 -5.45 -26.36
C LEU A 244 -12.46 -4.18 -26.46
N ILE A 245 -11.28 -4.24 -27.05
CA ILE A 245 -10.41 -3.06 -27.21
C ILE A 245 -11.07 -2.04 -28.14
N LEU A 246 -11.66 -2.50 -29.26
CA LEU A 246 -12.35 -1.62 -30.20
C LEU A 246 -13.60 -1.00 -29.58
N ASP A 247 -14.35 -1.74 -28.79
CA ASP A 247 -15.49 -1.22 -28.04
C ASP A 247 -15.06 -0.14 -27.04
N ILE A 248 -13.98 -0.38 -26.28
CA ILE A 248 -13.39 0.62 -25.37
C ILE A 248 -13.00 1.88 -26.15
N LEU A 249 -12.27 1.73 -27.25
CA LEU A 249 -11.86 2.87 -28.08
C LEU A 249 -13.07 3.63 -28.62
N GLY A 250 -14.12 2.93 -29.05
CA GLY A 250 -15.38 3.51 -29.49
C GLY A 250 -16.02 4.40 -28.42
N ILE A 251 -16.06 3.94 -27.16
CA ILE A 251 -16.54 4.72 -26.01
C ILE A 251 -15.65 5.95 -25.79
N LEU A 252 -14.33 5.78 -25.83
CA LEU A 252 -13.38 6.89 -25.64
C LEU A 252 -13.53 7.99 -26.70
N PHE A 253 -13.89 7.65 -27.95
CA PHE A 253 -14.14 8.62 -29.01
C PHE A 253 -15.46 9.38 -28.87
N GLN A 254 -16.40 8.88 -28.06
CA GLN A 254 -17.68 9.55 -27.80
C GLN A 254 -17.59 10.56 -26.66
N HIS A 255 -16.56 10.45 -25.80
CA HIS A 255 -16.29 11.42 -24.75
C HIS A 255 -15.65 12.70 -25.35
N PRO A 256 -16.15 13.91 -25.01
CA PRO A 256 -15.67 15.18 -25.55
C PRO A 256 -14.29 15.61 -25.04
#